data_AF-A0A950F8E3-F1
#
_entry.id   AF-A0A950F8E3-F1
#
_cell.length_a   1.000
_cell.length_b   1.000
_cell.length_c   1.000
_cell.angle_alpha   90.00
_cell.angle_beta   90.00
_cell.angle_gamma   90.00
#
_symmetry.space_group_name_H-M   'P 1'
#
loop_
_entity.id
_entity.type
_entity.pdbx_description
1 polymer ?
#
loop_
_entity_poly.entity_id
_entity_poly.type
_entity_poly.pdbx_seq_one_letter_code
_entity_poly.pdbx_strand_id
1 'polypeptide(L)' 'MSTRDLAAIQGGKRKARILVVDDDPGLLRLLTIRLRAEHYDVEAVESAAQALAASSRFRPD' A
#
# COMPACT_ATOMS: atom_id res chain seq x y z
N MET A 1 17.08 6.61 33.82
CA MET A 1 16.14 6.03 32.85
C MET A 1 15.81 7.11 31.83
N SER A 2 16.35 7.00 30.61
CA SER A 2 16.26 8.03 29.58
C SER A 2 14.93 7.92 28.85
N THR A 3 14.27 9.05 28.59
CA THR A 3 13.02 9.19 27.83
C THR A 3 13.10 8.67 26.38
N ARG A 4 14.27 8.18 25.94
CA ARG A 4 14.51 7.60 24.61
C ARG A 4 14.01 6.16 24.46
N ASP A 5 13.83 5.42 25.55
CA ASP A 5 13.45 4.00 25.48
C ASP A 5 11.93 3.78 25.31
N LEU A 6 11.10 4.81 25.53
CA LEU A 6 9.64 4.72 25.39
C LEU A 6 9.17 4.70 23.91
N ALA A 7 10.01 5.10 22.96
CA ALA A 7 9.66 5.09 21.54
C ALA A 7 9.74 3.68 20.89
N ALA A 8 10.43 2.73 21.53
CA ALA A 8 10.62 1.38 21.00
C ALA A 8 9.46 0.42 21.36
N ILE A 9 8.56 0.82 22.26
CA ILE A 9 7.40 0.01 22.68
C ILE A 9 6.15 0.32 21.84
N GLN A 10 6.34 0.66 20.57
CA GLN A 10 5.25 0.83 19.60
C GLN A 10 5.71 0.24 18.26
N GLY A 11 6.02 -1.06 18.25
CA GLY A 11 6.19 -1.85 17.03
C GLY A 11 4.89 -2.00 16.24
N GLY A 12 4.20 -0.88 15.97
CA GLY A 12 3.09 -0.84 15.04
C GLY A 12 3.63 -1.22 13.68
N LYS A 13 3.26 -2.42 13.19
CA LYS A 13 3.55 -2.85 11.82
C LYS A 13 3.25 -1.68 10.89
N ARG A 14 4.25 -1.23 10.11
CA ARG A 14 3.99 -0.25 9.05
C ARG A 14 2.85 -0.79 8.19
N LYS A 15 1.87 0.07 7.90
CA LYS A 15 0.76 -0.26 7.00
C LYS A 15 1.38 -0.64 5.65
N ALA A 16 1.05 -1.85 5.17
CA ALA A 16 1.64 -2.37 3.95
C ALA A 16 1.22 -1.52 2.73
N ARG A 17 2.11 -1.46 1.74
CA ARG A 17 1.98 -0.72 0.49
C ARG A 17 1.63 -1.72 -0.61
N ILE A 18 0.44 -1.59 -1.19
CA ILE A 18 -0.11 -2.55 -2.15
C ILE A 18 -0.27 -1.88 -3.51
N LEU A 19 0.34 -2.45 -4.54
CA LEU A 19 0.12 -2.09 -5.93
C LEU A 19 -0.87 -3.07 -6.55
N VAL A 20 -2.07 -2.62 -6.88
CA VAL A 20 -3.10 -3.45 -7.53
C VAL A 20 -3.05 -3.23 -9.05
N VAL A 21 -3.06 -4.32 -9.81
CA VAL A 21 -3.00 -4.31 -11.28
C VAL A 21 -4.16 -5.14 -11.81
N ASP A 22 -5.10 -4.49 -12.49
CA ASP A 22 -6.28 -5.15 -13.05
C ASP A 22 -6.83 -4.31 -14.21
N ASP A 23 -7.20 -4.94 -15.33
CA ASP A 23 -7.72 -4.25 -16.52
C ASP A 23 -9.23 -3.95 -16.43
N ASP A 24 -9.93 -4.52 -15.44
CA ASP A 24 -11.30 -4.15 -15.12
C ASP A 24 -11.34 -2.96 -14.14
N PRO A 25 -11.82 -1.78 -14.59
CA PRO A 25 -11.84 -0.57 -13.74
C PRO A 25 -12.82 -0.69 -12.56
N GLY A 26 -13.85 -1.54 -12.67
CA GLY A 26 -14.82 -1.79 -11.60
C GLY A 26 -14.20 -2.61 -10.47
N LEU A 27 -13.51 -3.70 -10.80
CA LEU A 27 -12.78 -4.52 -9.84
C LEU A 27 -11.65 -3.73 -9.19
N LEU A 28 -10.86 -3.01 -9.98
CA LEU A 28 -9.78 -2.16 -9.49
C LEU A 28 -10.28 -1.12 -8.47
N ARG A 29 -11.43 -0.49 -8.75
CA ARG A 29 -12.09 0.46 -7.84
C ARG A 29 -12.56 -0.21 -6.55
N LEU A 30 -13.21 -1.38 -6.65
CA LEU A 30 -13.70 -2.12 -5.50
C LEU A 30 -12.56 -2.52 -4.56
N LEU A 31 -11.49 -3.11 -5.11
CA LEU A 31 -10.30 -3.53 -4.35
C LEU A 31 -9.63 -2.34 -3.66
N THR A 32 -9.46 -1.23 -4.38
CA THR A 32 -8.86 0.00 -3.83
C THR A 32 -9.67 0.54 -2.64
N ILE A 33 -11.01 0.56 -2.73
CA ILE A 33 -11.88 0.99 -1.63
C ILE A 33 -11.69 0.08 -0.41
N ARG A 34 -11.75 -1.24 -0.60
CA ARG A 34 -11.64 -2.22 0.49
C ARG A 34 -10.29 -2.15 1.19
N LEU A 35 -9.20 -2.13 0.43
CA LEU A 35 -7.84 -2.09 0.99
C LEU A 35 -7.57 -0.76 1.73
N ARG A 36 -8.06 0.36 1.21
CA ARG A 36 -7.93 1.65 1.92
C ARG A 36 -8.78 1.71 3.19
N ALA A 37 -9.93 1.04 3.23
CA ALA A 37 -10.76 0.91 4.44
C ALA A 37 -10.03 0.12 5.55
N GLU A 38 -9.25 -0.90 5.17
CA GLU A 38 -8.32 -1.63 6.06
C GLU A 38 -7.01 -0.87 6.33
N HIS A 39 -6.93 0.38 5.87
CA HIS A 39 -5.84 1.30 6.07
C HIS A 39 -4.49 0.92 5.42
N TYR A 40 -4.49 0.17 4.33
CA TYR A 40 -3.29 0.00 3.50
C TYR A 40 -2.98 1.29 2.71
N ASP A 41 -1.71 1.49 2.35
CA ASP A 41 -1.31 2.44 1.31
C ASP A 41 -1.48 1.74 -0.05
N VAL A 42 -2.30 2.28 -0.94
CA VAL A 42 -2.74 1.56 -2.15
C VAL A 42 -2.62 2.44 -3.37
N GLU A 43 -1.88 1.94 -4.36
CA GLU A 43 -1.82 2.46 -5.72
C GLU A 43 -2.43 1.44 -6.69
N ALA A 44 -3.19 1.92 -7.66
CA ALA A 44 -3.96 1.09 -8.59
C ALA A 44 -3.62 1.48 -10.02
N VAL A 45 -3.41 0.49 -10.88
CA VAL A 45 -3.06 0.68 -12.30
C VAL A 45 -3.80 -0.35 -13.17
N GLU A 46 -4.04 -0.01 -14.43
CA GLU A 46 -4.89 -0.81 -15.33
C GLU A 46 -4.09 -1.77 -16.21
N SER A 47 -2.76 -1.73 -16.16
CA SER A 47 -1.92 -2.56 -17.04
C SER A 47 -0.56 -2.88 -16.44
N ALA A 48 0.05 -3.95 -16.95
CA ALA A 48 1.41 -4.36 -16.58
C ALA A 48 2.46 -3.27 -16.88
N ALA A 49 2.31 -2.53 -17.99
CA ALA A 49 3.23 -1.45 -18.34
C ALA A 49 3.19 -0.32 -17.29
N GLN A 50 1.99 0.07 -16.86
CA GLN A 50 1.81 1.03 -15.78
C GLN A 50 2.33 0.47 -14.44
N ALA A 51 2.15 -0.83 -14.19
CA ALA A 51 2.63 -1.49 -12.98
C ALA A 51 4.15 -1.50 -12.87
N LEU A 52 4.87 -1.77 -13.96
CA LEU A 52 6.33 -1.72 -14.00
C LEU A 52 6.83 -0.29 -13.71
N ALA A 53 6.19 0.73 -14.30
CA ALA A 53 6.49 2.13 -14.00
C ALA A 53 6.11 2.52 -12.54
N ALA A 54 5.11 1.87 -11.95
CA ALA A 54 4.64 2.11 -10.59
C ALA A 54 5.50 1.43 -9.53
N SER A 55 5.92 0.20 -9.74
CA SER A 55 6.66 -0.59 -8.76
C SER A 55 7.95 0.13 -8.32
N SER A 56 8.62 0.85 -9.22
CA SER A 56 9.84 1.59 -8.88
C SER A 56 9.62 2.84 -8.04
N ARG A 57 8.55 3.62 -8.30
CA ARG A 57 8.19 4.81 -7.51
C ARG A 57 7.49 4.44 -6.21
N PHE A 58 6.60 3.44 -6.27
CA PHE A 58 5.68 3.09 -5.21
C PHE A 58 6.28 2.08 -4.26
N ARG A 59 7.24 1.24 -4.66
CA ARG A 59 7.88 0.26 -3.76
C ARG A 59 6.84 -0.51 -2.91
N PRO A 60 5.94 -1.28 -3.56
CA PRO A 60 5.02 -2.14 -2.83
C PRO A 60 5.80 -3.16 -1.98
N ASP A 61 5.22 -3.58 -0.85
CA ASP A 61 5.80 -4.58 0.06
C ASP A 61 5.72 -6.01 -0.49
#